data_AF-F0LKA9-F1
#
_entry.id   AF-F0LKA9-F1
#
_cell.length_a   1.000
_cell.length_b   1.000
_cell.length_c   1.000
_cell.angle_alpha   90.00
_cell.angle_beta   90.00
_cell.angle_gamma   90.00
#
_symmetry.space_group_name_H-M   'P 1'
#
loop_
_entity.id
_entity.type
_entity.pdbx_description
1 polymer ?
#
loop_
_entity_poly.entity_id
_entity_poly.type
_entity_poly.pdbx_seq_one_letter_code
_entity_poly.pdbx_strand_id
1 'polypeptide(L)'
;MFYAYLNLGELKTFFLLILPHGIFEIPAIIIAGAAGFKIPYELLRFALGKKEEIISEEDAKEFFKLFLISMILIFIAALIESTITAKIAESLG
;
A
#
# COMPACT_ATOMS: atom_id res chain seq x y z
N MET A 1 -29.48 -11.49 19.91
CA MET A 1 -28.43 -11.08 20.86
C MET A 1 -27.16 -11.91 20.73
N PHE A 2 -27.21 -13.25 20.85
CA PHE A 2 -26.03 -14.12 20.72
C PHE A 2 -25.27 -13.98 19.37
N TYR A 3 -25.98 -14.05 18.24
CA TYR A 3 -25.39 -13.86 16.92
C TYR A 3 -24.73 -12.48 16.73
N ALA A 4 -25.31 -11.42 17.29
CA ALA A 4 -24.72 -10.08 17.21
C ALA A 4 -23.40 -10.00 17.98
N TYR A 5 -23.29 -10.71 19.12
CA TYR A 5 -22.06 -10.77 19.91
C TYR A 5 -20.94 -11.52 19.18
N LEU A 6 -21.26 -12.64 18.52
CA LEU A 6 -20.31 -13.39 17.68
C LEU A 6 -19.76 -12.51 16.54
N ASN A 7 -20.64 -11.84 15.79
CA ASN A 7 -20.23 -10.92 14.71
C ASN A 7 -19.37 -9.75 15.23
N LEU A 8 -19.70 -9.20 16.40
CA LEU A 8 -18.89 -8.14 17.01
C LEU A 8 -17.51 -8.64 17.46
N GLY A 9 -17.40 -9.88 17.92
CA GLY A 9 -16.12 -10.53 18.24
C GLY A 9 -15.26 -10.69 16.99
N GLU A 10 -15.85 -11.22 15.91
CA GLU A 10 -15.16 -11.42 14.62
C GLU A 10 -14.69 -10.09 14.00
N LEU A 11 -15.54 -9.06 14.01
CA LEU A 11 -15.18 -7.72 13.52
C LEU A 11 -14.05 -7.10 14.35
N LYS A 12 -14.08 -7.24 15.67
CA LYS A 12 -13.00 -6.72 16.54
C LYS A 12 -11.67 -7.42 16.22
N THR A 13 -11.68 -8.74 16.09
CA THR A 13 -10.48 -9.51 15.72
C THR A 13 -9.95 -9.09 14.36
N PHE A 14 -10.82 -8.95 13.36
CA PHE A 14 -10.45 -8.47 12.03
C PHE A 14 -9.72 -7.12 12.09
N PHE A 15 -10.31 -6.13 12.76
CA PHE A 15 -9.71 -4.80 12.87
C PHE A 15 -8.43 -4.80 13.70
N LEU A 16 -8.34 -5.59 14.78
CA LEU A 16 -7.12 -5.70 15.58
C LEU A 16 -5.95 -6.28 14.81
N LEU A 17 -6.22 -7.23 13.91
CA LEU A 17 -5.17 -7.85 13.11
C LEU A 17 -4.77 -6.95 11.94
N ILE A 18 -5.67 -6.18 11.33
CA ILE A 18 -5.36 -5.40 10.12
C ILE A 18 -4.93 -3.97 10.42
N LEU A 19 -5.58 -3.25 11.35
CA LEU A 19 -5.30 -1.82 11.57
C LEU A 19 -3.82 -1.52 11.84
N PRO A 20 -3.08 -2.28 12.65
CA PRO A 20 -1.71 -1.91 13.00
C PRO A 20 -0.78 -1.74 11.79
N HIS A 21 -0.79 -2.67 10.83
CA HIS A 21 0.05 -2.63 9.63
C HIS A 21 -0.68 -2.05 8.41
N GLY A 22 -2.00 -2.27 8.31
CA GLY A 22 -2.83 -1.86 7.18
C GLY A 22 -2.89 -0.34 6.95
N ILE A 23 -2.71 0.48 7.99
CA ILE A 23 -2.60 1.94 7.83
C ILE A 23 -1.37 2.38 7.01
N PHE A 24 -0.34 1.54 6.92
CA PHE A 24 0.85 1.79 6.09
C PHE A 24 0.74 1.08 4.74
N GLU A 25 0.24 -0.16 4.75
CA GLU A 25 0.12 -0.98 3.56
C GLU A 25 -0.85 -0.38 2.51
N ILE A 26 -2.03 0.08 2.95
CA ILE A 26 -3.04 0.61 2.01
C ILE A 26 -2.50 1.85 1.26
N PRO A 27 -1.94 2.88 1.91
CA PRO A 27 -1.30 3.99 1.21
C PRO A 27 -0.13 3.54 0.32
N ALA A 28 0.69 2.60 0.79
CA ALA A 28 1.81 2.06 0.00
C ALA A 28 1.33 1.48 -1.33
N ILE A 29 0.31 0.63 -1.31
CA ILE A 29 -0.24 -0.03 -2.51
C ILE A 29 -0.81 1.02 -3.47
N ILE A 30 -1.53 2.02 -2.97
CA ILE A 30 -2.07 3.12 -3.79
C ILE A 30 -0.94 3.90 -4.47
N ILE A 31 0.10 4.28 -3.73
CA ILE A 31 1.25 5.03 -4.24
C ILE A 31 2.04 4.18 -5.25
N ALA A 32 2.28 2.90 -4.95
CA ALA A 32 2.97 1.97 -5.83
C ALA A 32 2.18 1.77 -7.14
N GLY A 33 0.85 1.65 -7.05
CA GLY A 33 -0.04 1.60 -8.21
C GLY A 33 0.08 2.87 -9.06
N ALA A 34 0.00 4.05 -8.45
CA ALA A 34 0.15 5.32 -9.14
C ALA A 34 1.52 5.45 -9.84
N ALA A 35 2.60 5.05 -9.15
CA ALA A 35 3.94 5.02 -9.74
C ALA A 35 4.01 4.04 -10.93
N GLY A 36 3.47 2.83 -10.78
CA GLY A 36 3.45 1.80 -11.83
C GLY A 36 2.67 2.23 -13.07
N PHE A 37 1.58 2.98 -12.92
CA PHE A 37 0.81 3.53 -14.04
C PHE A 37 1.46 4.72 -14.75
N LYS A 38 2.47 5.35 -14.14
CA LYS A 38 3.13 6.53 -14.73
C LYS A 38 3.83 6.20 -16.05
N ILE A 39 4.51 5.05 -16.14
CA ILE A 39 5.23 4.64 -17.36
C ILE A 39 4.26 4.36 -18.53
N PRO A 40 3.21 3.52 -18.39
CA PRO A 40 2.20 3.33 -19.43
C PRO A 40 1.51 4.63 -19.86
N TYR A 41 1.23 5.53 -18.91
CA TYR A 41 0.60 6.82 -19.18
C TYR A 41 1.48 7.71 -20.07
N GLU A 42 2.77 7.84 -19.74
CA GLU A 42 3.70 8.64 -20.53
C GLU A 42 3.99 8.00 -21.90
N LEU A 43 4.05 6.66 -21.98
CA LEU A 43 4.13 5.94 -23.26
C LEU A 43 2.94 6.25 -24.17
N LEU A 44 1.72 6.29 -23.62
CA LEU A 44 0.52 6.65 -24.37
C LEU A 44 0.58 8.10 -24.87
N ARG A 45 1.07 9.04 -24.05
CA ARG A 45 1.24 10.44 -24.46
C ARG A 45 2.24 10.60 -25.60
N PHE A 46 3.35 9.87 -25.54
CA PHE A 46 4.33 9.82 -26.62
C PHE A 46 3.72 9.24 -27.91
N ALA A 47 3.03 8.10 -27.82
CA ALA A 47 2.37 7.46 -28.97
C ALA A 47 1.30 8.36 -29.62
N LEU A 48 0.65 9.23 -28.84
CA LEU A 48 -0.32 10.23 -29.33
C LEU A 48 0.33 11.51 -29.86
N GLY A 49 1.66 11.58 -29.94
CA GLY A 49 2.41 12.75 -30.41
C GLY A 49 2.33 13.97 -29.47
N LYS A 50 1.91 13.76 -28.21
CA LYS A 50 1.78 14.85 -27.20
C LYS A 50 3.11 15.13 -26.48
N LYS A 51 4.16 14.38 -26.79
CA LYS A 51 5.48 14.44 -26.15
C LYS A 51 6.54 13.98 -27.14
N GLU A 52 7.71 14.60 -27.11
CA GLU A 52 8.85 14.26 -27.98
C GLU A 52 9.70 13.11 -27.42
N GLU A 53 9.59 12.85 -26.12
CA GLU A 53 10.30 11.78 -25.41
C GLU A 53 9.35 10.95 -24.55
N ILE A 54 9.67 9.67 -24.36
CA ILE A 54 8.82 8.73 -23.61
C ILE A 54 8.88 9.01 -22.11
N ILE A 55 10.07 9.19 -21.54
CA ILE A 55 10.28 9.44 -20.11
C ILE A 55 11.32 10.54 -19.97
N SER A 56 10.95 11.65 -19.32
CA SER A 56 11.89 12.72 -18.98
C SER A 56 12.68 12.39 -17.71
N GLU A 57 13.76 13.12 -17.46
CA GLU A 57 14.51 12.99 -16.20
C GLU A 57 13.62 13.32 -14.98
N GLU A 58 12.76 14.34 -15.09
CA GLU A 58 11.76 14.67 -14.07
C GLU A 58 10.77 13.52 -13.83
N ASP A 59 10.29 12.85 -14.88
CA ASP A 59 9.35 11.73 -14.75
C ASP A 59 9.98 10.55 -14.02
N ALA A 60 11.23 10.23 -14.37
CA ALA A 60 12.01 9.19 -13.72
C ALA A 60 12.24 9.51 -12.23
N LYS A 61 12.60 10.76 -11.91
CA LYS A 61 12.78 11.22 -10.52
C LYS A 61 11.49 11.09 -9.71
N GLU A 62 10.36 11.50 -10.26
CA GLU A 62 9.08 11.42 -9.57
C GLU A 62 8.62 9.97 -9.40
N PHE A 63 8.76 9.13 -10.44
CA PHE A 63 8.51 7.69 -10.34
C PHE A 63 9.35 7.07 -9.21
N PHE A 64 10.65 7.33 -9.21
CA PHE A 64 11.57 6.78 -8.21
C PHE A 64 11.25 7.29 -6.80
N LYS A 65 10.82 8.55 -6.66
CA LYS A 65 10.37 9.10 -5.39
C LYS A 65 9.13 8.38 -4.86
N LEU A 66 8.11 8.19 -5.69
CA LEU A 66 6.88 7.48 -5.30
C LEU A 66 7.18 6.01 -4.97
N PHE A 67 8.01 5.36 -5.78
CA PHE A 67 8.48 4.01 -5.55
C PHE A 67 9.18 3.88 -4.19
N LEU A 68 10.14 4.76 -3.88
CA LEU A 68 10.87 4.73 -2.62
C LEU A 68 9.95 4.98 -1.41
N ILE A 69 9.01 5.93 -1.53
CA ILE A 69 8.01 6.18 -0.49
C ILE A 69 7.16 4.93 -0.23
N SER A 70 6.64 4.29 -1.29
CA SER A 70 5.85 3.07 -1.16
C SER A 70 6.65 1.92 -0.53
N MET A 71 7.92 1.77 -0.89
CA MET A 71 8.80 0.76 -0.34
C MET A 71 9.04 0.96 1.16
N ILE A 72 9.28 2.20 1.60
CA ILE A 72 9.46 2.53 3.02
C ILE A 72 8.17 2.23 3.80
N LEU A 73 7.00 2.57 3.25
CA LEU A 73 5.71 2.30 3.88
C LEU A 73 5.45 0.79 4.04
N ILE A 74 5.69 -0.02 2.99
CA ILE A 74 5.58 -1.48 3.09
C ILE A 74 6.57 -2.04 4.10
N PHE A 75 7.81 -1.53 4.14
CA PHE A 75 8.79 -1.98 5.11
C PHE A 75 8.33 -1.70 6.55
N ILE A 76 7.79 -0.52 6.83
CA ILE A 76 7.19 -0.18 8.13
C ILE A 76 6.01 -1.10 8.43
N ALA A 77 5.13 -1.36 7.46
CA ALA A 77 4.00 -2.28 7.61
C ALA A 77 4.47 -3.68 8.03
N ALA A 78 5.48 -4.23 7.35
CA ALA A 78 6.04 -5.55 7.65
C ALA A 78 6.71 -5.62 9.03
N LEU A 79 7.39 -4.55 9.47
CA LEU A 79 7.93 -4.47 10.83
C LEU A 79 6.81 -4.48 11.87
N ILE A 80 5.71 -3.76 11.64
CA ILE A 80 4.55 -3.73 12.55
C ILE A 80 3.82 -5.08 12.54
N GLU A 81 3.70 -5.72 11.39
CA GLU A 81 3.10 -7.04 11.26
C GLU A 81 3.88 -8.08 12.08
N SER A 82 5.20 -8.15 11.86
CA SER A 82 6.07 -9.13 12.52
C SER A 82 6.25 -8.89 14.02
N THR A 83 6.04 -7.67 14.52
CA THR A 83 6.24 -7.35 15.95
C THR A 83 4.95 -7.18 16.73
N ILE A 84 3.98 -6.43 16.21
CA ILE A 84 2.73 -6.07 16.91
C ILE A 84 1.63 -7.04 16.52
N THR A 85 1.37 -7.20 15.22
CA THR A 85 0.25 -8.02 14.74
C THR A 85 0.45 -9.48 15.10
N ALA A 86 1.67 -10.02 14.96
CA ALA A 86 2.01 -11.37 15.39
C ALA A 86 1.71 -11.61 16.88
N LYS A 87 2.10 -10.67 17.77
CA LYS A 87 1.81 -10.76 19.21
C LYS A 87 0.31 -10.70 19.52
N ILE A 88 -0.43 -9.86 18.81
CA ILE A 88 -1.89 -9.79 18.95
C ILE A 88 -2.51 -11.12 18.53
N ALA A 89 -2.09 -11.69 17.39
CA ALA A 89 -2.58 -12.98 16.91
C ALA A 89 -2.29 -14.11 17.90
N GLU A 90 -1.08 -14.18 18.46
CA GLU A 90 -0.73 -15.14 19.52
C GLU A 90 -1.61 -15.00 20.76
N SER A 91 -2.01 -13.78 21.13
CA SER A 91 -2.86 -13.54 22.31
C SER A 91 -4.34 -13.88 22.11
N LEU A 92 -4.77 -14.08 20.87
CA LEU A 92 -6.16 -14.38 20.50
C LEU A 92 -6.40 -15.89 20.29
N GLY A 93 -5.35 -16.69 20.20
CA GLY A 93 -5.39 -18.17 20.14
C GLY A 93 -5.20 -18.80 21.51
#